data_AF-A0A358A4S9-F1
#
_entry.id   AF-A0A358A4S9-F1
#
_cell.length_a   1.000
_cell.length_b   1.000
_cell.length_c   1.000
_cell.angle_alpha   90.00
_cell.angle_beta   90.00
_cell.angle_gamma   90.00
#
_symmetry.space_group_name_H-M   'P 1'
#
loop_
_entity.id
_entity.type
_entity.pdbx_description
1 polymer ?
#
loop_
_entity_poly.entity_id
_entity_poly.type
_entity_poly.pdbx_seq_one_letter_code
_entity_poly.pdbx_strand_id
1 'polypeptide(L)'
;MSDTPGWFTRAIDTTPESHRINVGDTSIHYLAWGERDLPGIVLVHGGAAHAHWWDHIGPSFLPEYRVVALDLSGHGDSDRREDYTLRAWTEEVAAVIDDAGFTSPPVVVGHSMGGFVTIATAAWQTDQIGGAVIIDSPVQAEDPEVARARRTDEFKKAKTYDDPEIPIARFRTIPEQRHYLPYVKEHVARNSLTLLDDGRWGWKFDPTIFSIPPHHTVDIGGDLLPEVSCPVALLRCEYGLVTPDIGDYM
;
A
#
# COMPACT_ATOMS: atom_id res chain seq x y z
N MET A 1 -5.84 -4.60 -28.89
CA MET A 1 -6.04 -5.05 -27.50
C MET A 1 -4.86 -5.93 -27.18
N SER A 2 -4.03 -5.58 -26.20
CA SER A 2 -2.94 -6.49 -25.79
C SER A 2 -3.61 -7.67 -25.12
N ASP A 3 -3.39 -8.88 -25.62
CA ASP A 3 -3.86 -10.09 -24.95
C ASP A 3 -3.29 -10.12 -23.53
N THR A 4 -4.14 -10.46 -22.57
CA THR A 4 -3.73 -10.60 -21.17
C THR A 4 -2.81 -11.81 -21.07
N PRO A 5 -1.57 -11.65 -20.56
CA PRO A 5 -0.61 -12.75 -20.55
C PRO A 5 -1.01 -13.80 -19.51
N GLY A 6 -0.77 -15.07 -19.82
CA GLY A 6 -1.20 -16.18 -18.95
C GLY A 6 -0.59 -16.18 -17.55
N TRP A 7 0.55 -15.51 -17.32
CA TRP A 7 1.10 -15.33 -15.97
C TRP A 7 0.21 -14.44 -15.11
N PHE A 8 -0.34 -13.37 -15.69
CA PHE A 8 -1.21 -12.43 -14.98
C PHE A 8 -2.55 -13.10 -14.68
N THR A 9 -3.14 -13.78 -15.67
CA THR A 9 -4.37 -14.55 -15.48
C THR A 9 -4.22 -15.55 -14.33
N ARG A 10 -3.13 -16.34 -14.31
CA ARG A 10 -2.88 -17.29 -13.19
C ARG A 10 -2.75 -16.61 -11.83
N ALA A 11 -2.10 -15.44 -11.77
CA ALA A 11 -1.98 -14.70 -10.52
C ALA A 11 -3.36 -14.23 -10.04
N ILE A 12 -4.14 -13.58 -10.89
CA ILE A 12 -5.49 -13.09 -10.53
C ILE A 12 -6.46 -14.24 -10.21
N ASP A 13 -6.34 -15.38 -10.88
CA ASP A 13 -7.15 -16.58 -10.58
C ASP A 13 -6.78 -17.23 -9.23
N THR A 14 -5.63 -16.88 -8.66
CA THR A 14 -5.24 -17.32 -7.31
C THR A 14 -5.99 -16.49 -6.27
N THR A 15 -7.19 -16.95 -5.91
CA THR A 15 -8.09 -16.23 -5.01
C THR A 15 -7.54 -16.19 -3.58
N PRO A 16 -7.35 -15.00 -2.97
CA PRO A 16 -6.99 -14.89 -1.57
C PRO A 16 -8.16 -15.20 -0.63
N GLU A 17 -7.83 -15.58 0.60
CA GLU A 17 -8.74 -15.45 1.73
C GLU A 17 -8.89 -13.97 2.10
N SER A 18 -10.11 -13.53 2.40
CA SER A 18 -10.39 -12.17 2.89
C SER A 18 -10.69 -12.22 4.38
N HIS A 19 -10.00 -11.37 5.14
CA HIS A 19 -10.06 -11.32 6.60
C HIS A 19 -10.31 -9.89 7.07
N ARG A 20 -10.90 -9.76 8.27
CA ARG A 20 -11.03 -8.48 8.97
C ARG A 20 -10.68 -8.65 10.44
N ILE A 21 -9.92 -7.71 10.97
CA ILE A 21 -9.60 -7.59 12.40
C ILE A 21 -9.96 -6.20 12.89
N ASN A 22 -10.06 -6.02 14.21
CA ASN A 22 -10.27 -4.69 14.80
C ASN A 22 -8.98 -4.19 15.44
N VAL A 23 -8.59 -2.96 15.12
CA VAL A 23 -7.46 -2.26 15.72
C VAL A 23 -8.00 -1.02 16.43
N GLY A 24 -8.28 -1.19 17.72
CA GLY A 24 -9.19 -0.31 18.46
C GLY A 24 -10.62 -0.44 17.92
N ASP A 25 -11.26 0.68 17.60
CA ASP A 25 -12.62 0.73 17.05
C ASP A 25 -12.66 0.74 15.50
N THR A 26 -11.52 0.49 14.85
CA THR A 26 -11.40 0.53 13.38
C THR A 26 -11.21 -0.88 12.83
N SER A 27 -12.08 -1.30 11.91
CA SER A 27 -11.97 -2.59 11.24
C SER A 27 -10.96 -2.50 10.08
N ILE A 28 -9.96 -3.37 10.11
CA ILE A 28 -8.87 -3.46 9.13
C ILE A 28 -9.05 -4.74 8.32
N HIS A 29 -9.12 -4.57 7.01
CA HIS A 29 -9.20 -5.65 6.04
C HIS A 29 -7.80 -6.08 5.57
N TYR A 30 -7.61 -7.38 5.36
CA TYR A 30 -6.46 -7.89 4.64
C TYR A 30 -6.81 -9.12 3.80
N LEU A 31 -6.03 -9.32 2.73
CA LEU A 31 -6.05 -10.48 1.86
C LEU A 31 -4.90 -11.40 2.23
N ALA A 32 -5.12 -12.72 2.19
CA ALA A 32 -4.08 -13.71 2.45
C ALA A 32 -4.02 -14.79 1.38
N TRP A 33 -2.81 -15.11 0.94
CA TRP A 33 -2.50 -16.22 0.06
C TRP A 33 -1.53 -17.19 0.75
N GLY A 34 -1.63 -18.47 0.40
CA GLY A 34 -0.76 -19.51 0.95
C GLY A 34 -1.22 -19.99 2.34
N GLU A 35 -0.70 -21.15 2.74
CA GLU A 35 -1.09 -21.80 4.00
C GLU A 35 -0.64 -20.99 5.22
N ARG A 36 -1.39 -21.10 6.33
CA ARG A 36 -0.90 -20.70 7.65
C ARG A 36 0.31 -21.56 8.05
N ASP A 37 1.03 -21.11 9.08
CA ASP A 37 2.23 -21.79 9.58
C ASP A 37 3.35 -21.93 8.51
N LEU A 38 3.51 -20.87 7.71
CA LEU A 38 4.64 -20.63 6.81
C LEU A 38 5.39 -19.34 7.17
N PRO A 39 6.66 -19.16 6.74
CA PRO A 39 7.30 -17.85 6.78
C PRO A 39 6.49 -16.83 5.95
N GLY A 40 6.48 -15.58 6.40
CA GLY A 40 5.52 -14.59 5.94
C GLY A 40 6.11 -13.44 5.13
N ILE A 41 5.28 -12.89 4.23
CA ILE A 41 5.48 -11.60 3.57
C ILE A 41 4.23 -10.75 3.82
N VAL A 42 4.41 -9.52 4.30
CA VAL A 42 3.33 -8.54 4.46
C VAL A 42 3.53 -7.41 3.45
N LEU A 43 2.50 -7.10 2.67
CA LEU A 43 2.52 -6.14 1.58
C LEU A 43 1.70 -4.90 1.96
N VAL A 44 2.35 -3.75 1.99
CA VAL A 44 1.78 -2.45 2.38
C VAL A 44 1.69 -1.54 1.16
N HIS A 45 0.47 -1.18 0.79
CA HIS A 45 0.20 -0.36 -0.41
C HIS A 45 0.59 1.12 -0.23
N GLY A 46 0.61 1.87 -1.35
CA GLY A 46 0.87 3.32 -1.36
C GLY A 46 -0.37 4.17 -1.04
N GLY A 47 -0.24 5.49 -1.08
CA GLY A 47 -1.37 6.40 -0.83
C GLY A 47 -2.46 6.25 -1.90
N ALA A 48 -3.73 6.32 -1.48
CA ALA A 48 -4.92 6.12 -2.34
C ALA A 48 -4.94 4.76 -3.09
N ALA A 49 -4.12 3.80 -2.67
CA ALA A 49 -4.12 2.43 -3.16
C ALA A 49 -4.91 1.51 -2.21
N HIS A 50 -4.76 0.19 -2.38
CA HIS A 50 -5.41 -0.85 -1.58
C HIS A 50 -4.70 -2.21 -1.80
N ALA A 51 -5.06 -3.23 -1.04
CA ALA A 51 -4.48 -4.57 -1.04
C ALA A 51 -4.44 -5.22 -2.44
N HIS A 52 -5.49 -5.03 -3.25
CA HIS A 52 -5.56 -5.59 -4.61
C HIS A 52 -4.52 -5.03 -5.61
N TRP A 53 -3.73 -4.02 -5.24
CA TRP A 53 -2.53 -3.66 -6.00
C TRP A 53 -1.50 -4.79 -6.04
N TRP A 54 -1.59 -5.73 -5.09
CA TRP A 54 -0.69 -6.86 -4.95
C TRP A 54 -1.22 -8.16 -5.53
N ASP A 55 -2.45 -8.22 -6.06
CA ASP A 55 -3.06 -9.48 -6.56
C ASP A 55 -2.21 -10.18 -7.64
N HIS A 56 -1.48 -9.41 -8.44
CA HIS A 56 -0.62 -9.93 -9.50
C HIS A 56 0.82 -10.22 -9.06
N ILE A 57 1.15 -9.94 -7.80
CA ILE A 57 2.48 -10.08 -7.20
C ILE A 57 2.45 -11.15 -6.10
N GLY A 58 1.49 -11.09 -5.18
CA GLY A 58 1.40 -11.99 -4.02
C GLY A 58 1.48 -13.48 -4.38
N PRO A 59 0.72 -13.97 -5.37
CA PRO A 59 0.78 -15.37 -5.80
C PRO A 59 2.15 -15.86 -6.28
N SER A 60 3.08 -14.97 -6.64
CA SER A 60 4.42 -15.36 -7.12
C SER A 60 5.35 -15.90 -6.04
N PHE A 61 4.98 -15.75 -4.77
CA PHE A 61 5.72 -16.27 -3.61
C PHE A 61 5.16 -17.60 -3.08
N LEU A 62 4.12 -18.14 -3.71
CA LEU A 62 3.55 -19.42 -3.36
C LEU A 62 4.31 -20.58 -4.03
N PRO A 63 4.38 -21.76 -3.38
CA PRO A 63 3.80 -22.09 -2.07
C PRO A 63 4.74 -21.85 -0.87
N GLU A 64 5.93 -21.28 -1.10
CA GLU A 64 6.98 -21.20 -0.07
C GLU A 64 6.67 -20.25 1.08
N TYR A 65 5.86 -19.22 0.82
CA TYR A 65 5.52 -18.18 1.79
C TYR A 65 4.00 -18.02 1.95
N ARG A 66 3.58 -17.62 3.15
CA ARG A 66 2.28 -16.98 3.33
C ARG A 66 2.42 -15.51 2.99
N VAL A 67 1.54 -15.01 2.13
CA VAL A 67 1.56 -13.60 1.72
C VAL A 67 0.29 -12.93 2.20
N VAL A 68 0.43 -11.78 2.86
CA VAL A 68 -0.68 -10.96 3.32
C VAL A 68 -0.57 -9.57 2.73
N ALA A 69 -1.65 -9.04 2.18
CA ALA A 69 -1.75 -7.65 1.75
C ALA A 69 -2.88 -6.97 2.52
N LEU A 70 -2.56 -5.95 3.31
CA LEU A 70 -3.56 -5.22 4.10
C LEU A 70 -4.04 -3.96 3.40
N ASP A 71 -5.26 -3.57 3.71
CA ASP A 71 -5.77 -2.22 3.48
C ASP A 71 -5.49 -1.40 4.74
N LEU A 72 -4.67 -0.36 4.64
CA LEU A 72 -4.50 0.59 5.74
C LEU A 72 -5.83 1.33 6.00
N SER A 73 -6.08 1.78 7.23
CA SER A 73 -7.26 2.60 7.49
C SER A 73 -7.36 3.79 6.54
N GLY A 74 -8.59 4.09 6.11
CA GLY A 74 -8.86 5.09 5.09
C GLY A 74 -8.64 4.62 3.65
N HIS A 75 -8.30 3.35 3.43
CA HIS A 75 -8.05 2.75 2.12
C HIS A 75 -8.78 1.42 1.95
N GLY A 76 -8.98 1.04 0.69
CA GLY A 76 -9.56 -0.24 0.31
C GLY A 76 -10.87 -0.54 1.03
N ASP A 77 -10.95 -1.74 1.58
CA ASP A 77 -12.11 -2.19 2.34
C ASP A 77 -11.97 -1.98 3.85
N SER A 78 -10.88 -1.35 4.33
CA SER A 78 -10.72 -0.95 5.73
C SER A 78 -11.57 0.26 6.09
N ASP A 79 -11.90 0.38 7.36
CA ASP A 79 -12.66 1.50 7.89
C ASP A 79 -11.85 2.81 7.82
N ARG A 80 -12.57 3.93 7.87
CA ARG A 80 -12.01 5.27 7.95
C ARG A 80 -11.72 5.67 9.39
N ARG A 81 -10.82 6.63 9.57
CA ARG A 81 -10.52 7.26 10.85
C ARG A 81 -10.77 8.77 10.77
N GLU A 82 -10.91 9.40 11.94
CA GLU A 82 -10.93 10.86 12.05
C GLU A 82 -9.54 11.44 11.73
N ASP A 83 -8.49 10.83 12.30
CA ASP A 83 -7.10 11.18 12.08
C ASP A 83 -6.30 9.97 11.58
N TYR A 84 -5.53 10.18 10.51
CA TYR A 84 -4.59 9.21 9.98
C TYR A 84 -3.17 9.58 10.42
N THR A 85 -2.51 8.66 11.13
CA THR A 85 -1.14 8.86 11.62
C THR A 85 -0.27 7.68 11.24
N LEU A 86 1.03 7.93 11.07
CA LEU A 86 2.01 6.88 10.82
C LEU A 86 1.99 5.82 11.94
N ARG A 87 1.79 6.26 13.19
CA ARG A 87 1.68 5.38 14.35
C ARG A 87 0.48 4.43 14.24
N ALA A 88 -0.70 4.95 13.89
CA ALA A 88 -1.89 4.14 13.71
C ALA A 88 -1.69 3.08 12.60
N TRP A 89 -1.14 3.48 11.45
CA TRP A 89 -0.86 2.53 10.37
C TRP A 89 0.18 1.46 10.76
N THR A 90 1.20 1.79 11.54
CA THR A 90 2.14 0.79 12.07
C THR A 90 1.48 -0.19 13.05
N GLU A 91 0.56 0.29 13.89
CA GLU A 91 -0.22 -0.58 14.79
C GLU A 91 -1.15 -1.51 14.02
N GLU A 92 -1.70 -1.06 12.89
CA GLU A 92 -2.50 -1.90 12.00
C GLU A 92 -1.67 -2.99 11.33
N VAL A 93 -0.46 -2.65 10.85
CA VAL A 93 0.47 -3.66 10.29
C VAL A 93 0.83 -4.69 11.35
N ALA A 94 1.17 -4.27 12.57
CA ALA A 94 1.48 -5.18 13.67
C ALA A 94 0.30 -6.11 14.01
N ALA A 95 -0.91 -5.58 14.11
CA ALA A 95 -2.09 -6.39 14.41
C ALA A 95 -2.39 -7.41 13.30
N VAL A 96 -2.17 -7.05 12.03
CA VAL A 96 -2.29 -8.00 10.91
C VAL A 96 -1.20 -9.07 10.97
N ILE A 97 0.04 -8.72 11.34
CA ILE A 97 1.13 -9.70 11.55
C ILE A 97 0.74 -10.74 12.61
N ASP A 98 0.20 -10.29 13.74
CA ASP A 98 -0.24 -11.15 14.85
C ASP A 98 -1.37 -12.10 14.43
N ASP A 99 -2.34 -11.61 13.66
CA ASP A 99 -3.50 -12.42 13.23
C ASP A 99 -3.18 -13.39 12.09
N ALA A 100 -2.24 -13.02 11.22
CA ALA A 100 -1.97 -13.72 9.96
C ALA A 100 -1.44 -15.15 10.11
N GLY A 101 -0.90 -15.54 11.28
CA GLY A 101 -0.45 -16.92 11.53
C GLY A 101 0.85 -17.30 10.83
N PHE A 102 1.87 -16.44 10.92
CA PHE A 102 3.22 -16.71 10.43
C PHE A 102 4.04 -17.55 11.43
N THR A 103 4.99 -18.36 10.94
CA THR A 103 5.89 -19.16 11.82
C THR A 103 7.00 -18.35 12.48
N SER A 104 7.29 -17.18 11.94
CA SER A 104 8.39 -16.31 12.35
C SER A 104 8.05 -14.88 11.93
N PRO A 105 8.72 -13.87 12.51
CA PRO A 105 8.59 -12.48 12.06
C PRO A 105 8.68 -12.35 10.53
N PRO A 106 7.64 -11.83 9.84
CA PRO A 106 7.59 -11.76 8.39
C PRO A 106 8.47 -10.63 7.82
N VAL A 107 8.73 -10.68 6.52
CA VAL A 107 9.28 -9.53 5.79
C VAL A 107 8.15 -8.58 5.44
N VAL A 108 8.28 -7.30 5.80
CA VAL A 108 7.31 -6.25 5.44
C VAL A 108 7.82 -5.51 4.21
N VAL A 109 6.99 -5.45 3.17
CA VAL A 109 7.27 -4.83 1.88
C VAL A 109 6.32 -3.65 1.70
N GLY A 110 6.85 -2.44 1.56
CA GLY A 110 6.05 -1.22 1.40
C GLY A 110 6.36 -0.48 0.12
N HIS A 111 5.34 0.04 -0.56
CA HIS A 111 5.48 0.89 -1.74
C HIS A 111 5.00 2.33 -1.50
N SER A 112 5.77 3.32 -1.95
CA SER A 112 5.47 4.75 -1.80
C SER A 112 5.13 5.12 -0.36
N MET A 113 3.90 5.57 -0.05
CA MET A 113 3.45 5.81 1.33
C MET A 113 3.65 4.59 2.24
N GLY A 114 3.42 3.38 1.72
CA GLY A 114 3.61 2.13 2.43
C GLY A 114 5.07 1.89 2.81
N GLY A 115 6.05 2.44 2.08
CA GLY A 115 7.46 2.36 2.47
C GLY A 115 7.76 3.11 3.77
N PHE A 116 7.10 4.25 4.00
CA PHE A 116 7.21 4.98 5.27
C PHE A 116 6.62 4.19 6.43
N VAL A 117 5.45 3.58 6.20
CA VAL A 117 4.80 2.69 7.18
C VAL A 117 5.71 1.49 7.48
N THR A 118 6.34 0.91 6.47
CA THR A 118 7.30 -0.20 6.62
C THR A 118 8.51 0.21 7.45
N ILE A 119 9.12 1.38 7.18
CA ILE A 119 10.25 1.90 7.97
C ILE A 119 9.84 2.15 9.43
N ALA A 120 8.70 2.79 9.65
CA ALA A 120 8.17 3.02 10.99
C ALA A 120 7.83 1.73 11.73
N THR A 121 7.32 0.72 11.02
CA THR A 121 7.09 -0.61 11.59
C THR A 121 8.41 -1.26 12.00
N ALA A 122 9.45 -1.15 11.16
CA ALA A 122 10.77 -1.67 11.48
C ALA A 122 11.43 -0.97 12.70
N ALA A 123 11.19 0.33 12.84
CA ALA A 123 11.71 1.15 13.93
C ALA A 123 10.93 0.95 15.26
N TRP A 124 9.62 0.79 15.20
CA TRP A 124 8.76 0.78 16.40
C TRP A 124 8.24 -0.61 16.80
N GLN A 125 8.28 -1.58 15.90
CA GLN A 125 7.77 -2.95 16.09
C GLN A 125 8.87 -3.98 15.79
N THR A 126 10.09 -3.66 16.22
CA THR A 126 11.33 -4.32 15.83
C THR A 126 11.33 -5.84 16.01
N ASP A 127 10.71 -6.35 17.08
CA ASP A 127 10.65 -7.80 17.36
C ASP A 127 9.58 -8.54 16.53
N GLN A 128 8.70 -7.80 15.84
CA GLN A 128 7.59 -8.37 15.07
C GLN A 128 7.93 -8.60 13.60
N ILE A 129 9.04 -8.06 13.09
CA ILE A 129 9.41 -8.21 11.67
C ILE A 129 10.80 -8.82 11.47
N GLY A 130 10.94 -9.64 10.43
CA GLY A 130 12.19 -10.30 10.04
C GLY A 130 13.02 -9.49 9.05
N GLY A 131 12.43 -8.46 8.44
CA GLY A 131 13.09 -7.57 7.49
C GLY A 131 12.14 -6.56 6.85
N ALA A 132 12.70 -5.51 6.26
CA ALA A 132 11.97 -4.43 5.61
C ALA A 132 12.42 -4.26 4.15
N VAL A 133 11.47 -4.18 3.24
CA VAL A 133 11.70 -3.90 1.82
C VAL A 133 10.93 -2.65 1.43
N ILE A 134 11.64 -1.62 1.01
CA ILE A 134 11.08 -0.32 0.64
C ILE A 134 11.15 -0.18 -0.87
N ILE A 135 10.00 0.01 -1.51
CA ILE A 135 9.87 0.13 -2.96
C ILE A 135 9.50 1.57 -3.27
N ASP A 136 10.39 2.27 -3.97
CA ASP A 136 10.09 3.54 -4.63
C ASP A 136 9.49 4.60 -3.67
N SER A 137 10.05 4.67 -2.46
CA SER A 137 9.60 5.57 -1.38
C SER A 137 10.77 6.49 -1.00
N PRO A 138 10.69 7.81 -1.21
CA PRO A 138 11.81 8.71 -0.95
C PRO A 138 12.06 8.85 0.56
N VAL A 139 13.16 8.28 1.07
CA VAL A 139 13.41 8.14 2.52
C VAL A 139 13.92 9.44 3.18
N GLN A 140 14.38 10.41 2.40
CA GLN A 140 14.74 11.76 2.87
C GLN A 140 13.62 12.77 2.63
N ALA A 141 13.60 13.83 3.44
CA ALA A 141 12.63 14.90 3.35
C ALA A 141 12.60 15.52 1.94
N GLU A 142 11.41 15.55 1.32
CA GLU A 142 11.21 16.20 0.03
C GLU A 142 11.49 17.70 0.12
N ASP A 143 12.03 18.26 -0.98
CA ASP A 143 12.10 19.70 -1.15
C ASP A 143 10.70 20.33 -0.95
N PRO A 144 10.55 21.37 -0.11
CA PRO A 144 9.26 22.00 0.19
C PRO A 144 8.47 22.48 -1.03
N GLU A 145 9.12 22.86 -2.13
CA GLU A 145 8.46 23.28 -3.37
C GLU A 145 7.87 22.07 -4.14
N VAL A 146 8.57 20.92 -4.12
CA VAL A 146 8.12 19.65 -4.71
C VAL A 146 6.92 19.08 -3.96
N ALA A 147 6.98 19.13 -2.63
CA ALA A 147 5.85 18.76 -1.77
C ALA A 147 4.62 19.65 -2.02
N ARG A 148 4.81 20.94 -2.31
CA ARG A 148 3.73 21.89 -2.64
C ARG A 148 3.10 21.64 -4.00
N ALA A 149 3.90 21.24 -4.98
CA ALA A 149 3.44 20.91 -6.33
C ALA A 149 2.65 19.59 -6.38
N ARG A 150 2.97 18.60 -5.53
CA ARG A 150 2.21 17.34 -5.39
C ARG A 150 0.86 17.52 -4.70
N ARG A 151 0.66 18.60 -3.95
CA ARG A 151 -0.65 19.01 -3.40
C ARG A 151 -1.56 19.63 -4.47
N THR A 152 -1.67 19.00 -5.64
CA THR A 152 -2.75 19.34 -6.57
C THR A 152 -4.10 19.04 -5.92
N ASP A 153 -5.14 19.80 -6.27
CA ASP A 153 -6.52 19.62 -5.79
C ASP A 153 -7.15 18.28 -6.20
N GLU A 154 -6.41 17.38 -6.86
CA GLU A 154 -6.93 16.14 -7.45
C GLU A 154 -7.48 15.16 -6.41
N PHE A 155 -6.89 15.11 -5.21
CA PHE A 155 -7.36 14.24 -4.13
C PHE A 155 -8.34 14.90 -3.18
N LYS A 156 -8.57 16.22 -3.24
CA LYS A 156 -9.36 16.96 -2.23
C LYS A 156 -10.87 16.80 -2.33
N LYS A 157 -11.39 16.24 -3.43
CA LYS A 157 -12.83 16.04 -3.62
C LYS A 157 -13.13 14.60 -3.97
N ALA A 158 -13.90 13.93 -3.11
CA ALA A 158 -14.51 12.65 -3.41
C ALA A 158 -15.44 12.83 -4.63
N LYS A 159 -14.97 12.43 -5.80
CA LYS A 159 -15.81 12.35 -7.01
C LYS A 159 -16.59 11.05 -6.97
N THR A 160 -17.87 11.13 -7.31
CA THR A 160 -18.78 10.00 -7.40
C THR A 160 -19.31 9.89 -8.82
N TYR A 161 -19.68 8.67 -9.23
CA TYR A 161 -20.02 8.34 -10.61
C TYR A 161 -21.27 7.46 -10.65
N ASP A 162 -22.18 7.70 -11.60
CA ASP A 162 -23.36 6.82 -11.77
C ASP A 162 -22.99 5.50 -12.45
N ASP A 163 -21.98 5.53 -13.32
CA ASP A 163 -21.45 4.38 -14.08
C ASP A 163 -19.98 4.16 -13.71
N PRO A 164 -19.60 2.97 -13.19
CA PRO A 164 -18.22 2.68 -12.79
C PRO A 164 -17.26 2.54 -13.98
N GLU A 165 -17.74 2.25 -15.19
CA GLU A 165 -16.87 2.14 -16.37
C GLU A 165 -16.24 3.49 -16.75
N ILE A 166 -16.88 4.61 -16.38
CA ILE A 166 -16.35 5.96 -16.60
C ILE A 166 -15.05 6.21 -15.80
N PRO A 167 -15.02 6.07 -14.46
CA PRO A 167 -13.79 6.20 -13.69
C PRO A 167 -12.76 5.12 -14.03
N ILE A 168 -13.16 3.89 -14.35
CA ILE A 168 -12.23 2.81 -14.76
C ILE A 168 -11.47 3.21 -16.03
N ALA A 169 -12.17 3.62 -17.09
CA ALA A 169 -11.55 4.02 -18.35
C ALA A 169 -10.61 5.22 -18.20
N ARG A 170 -10.85 6.07 -17.19
CA ARG A 170 -10.07 7.27 -16.89
C ARG A 170 -9.07 7.08 -15.77
N PHE A 171 -8.88 5.88 -15.25
CA PHE A 171 -7.93 5.61 -14.18
C PHE A 171 -6.52 5.96 -14.64
N ARG A 172 -5.73 6.58 -13.77
CA ARG A 172 -4.30 6.86 -13.94
C ARG A 172 -3.67 6.98 -12.55
N THR A 173 -2.39 6.65 -12.44
CA THR A 173 -1.64 6.91 -11.21
C THR A 173 -1.37 8.41 -11.08
N ILE A 174 -1.07 8.86 -9.87
CA ILE A 174 -0.62 10.22 -9.61
C ILE A 174 0.72 10.13 -8.86
N PRO A 175 1.80 10.68 -9.41
CA PRO A 175 1.93 11.22 -10.77
C PRO A 175 1.65 10.18 -11.87
N GLU A 176 1.27 10.68 -13.04
CA GLU A 176 0.99 9.82 -14.20
C GLU A 176 2.28 9.12 -14.66
N GLN A 177 2.23 7.79 -14.74
CA GLN A 177 3.33 6.98 -15.27
C GLN A 177 3.23 6.86 -16.80
N ARG A 178 4.38 6.82 -17.47
CA ARG A 178 4.46 6.63 -18.93
C ARG A 178 4.18 5.20 -19.35
N HIS A 179 4.42 4.24 -18.46
CA HIS A 179 4.39 2.82 -18.76
C HIS A 179 3.43 2.11 -17.82
N TYR A 180 2.24 1.79 -18.33
CA TYR A 180 1.30 0.91 -17.66
C TYR A 180 1.21 -0.42 -18.40
N LEU A 181 1.10 -1.51 -17.64
CA LEU A 181 0.53 -2.75 -18.16
C LEU A 181 -1.00 -2.58 -18.19
N PRO A 182 -1.66 -2.57 -19.37
CA PRO A 182 -3.09 -2.22 -19.45
C PRO A 182 -3.99 -3.13 -18.61
N TYR A 183 -3.66 -4.43 -18.55
CA TYR A 183 -4.40 -5.42 -17.77
C TYR A 183 -4.24 -5.24 -16.25
N VAL A 184 -3.04 -4.87 -15.77
CA VAL A 184 -2.83 -4.52 -14.35
C VAL A 184 -3.61 -3.26 -14.01
N LYS A 185 -3.49 -2.23 -14.86
CA LYS A 185 -4.17 -0.94 -14.68
C LYS A 185 -5.69 -1.13 -14.59
N GLU A 186 -6.28 -1.90 -15.49
CA GLU A 186 -7.72 -2.16 -15.48
C GLU A 186 -8.14 -2.95 -14.24
N HIS A 187 -7.39 -4.00 -13.86
CA HIS A 187 -7.66 -4.79 -12.65
C HIS A 187 -7.64 -3.93 -11.40
N VAL A 188 -6.60 -3.11 -11.23
CA VAL A 188 -6.50 -2.16 -10.12
C VAL A 188 -7.69 -1.21 -10.11
N ALA A 189 -7.99 -0.56 -11.24
CA ALA A 189 -9.07 0.41 -11.34
C ALA A 189 -10.44 -0.18 -10.96
N ARG A 190 -10.72 -1.42 -11.38
CA ARG A 190 -11.97 -2.14 -11.05
C ARG A 190 -12.08 -2.40 -9.54
N ASN A 191 -10.98 -2.76 -8.89
CA ASN A 191 -10.95 -3.03 -7.45
C ASN A 191 -10.85 -1.76 -6.58
N SER A 192 -10.57 -0.60 -7.19
CA SER A 192 -10.50 0.68 -6.48
C SER A 192 -11.86 1.34 -6.25
N LEU A 193 -12.97 0.76 -6.73
CA LEU A 193 -14.31 1.37 -6.66
C LEU A 193 -15.24 0.60 -5.70
N THR A 194 -16.12 1.34 -5.04
CA THR A 194 -17.18 0.77 -4.20
C THR A 194 -18.51 1.49 -4.45
N LEU A 195 -19.61 0.77 -4.22
CA LEU A 195 -20.95 1.33 -4.27
C LEU A 195 -21.25 2.04 -2.95
N LEU A 196 -21.62 3.32 -3.03
CA LEU A 196 -21.96 4.15 -1.88
C LEU A 196 -23.45 4.01 -1.53
N ASP A 197 -23.82 4.45 -0.33
CA ASP A 197 -25.20 4.39 0.18
C ASP A 197 -26.21 5.16 -0.69
N ASP A 198 -25.74 6.16 -1.44
CA ASP A 198 -26.57 6.93 -2.37
C ASP A 198 -26.74 6.26 -3.75
N GLY A 199 -26.21 5.04 -3.92
CA GLY A 199 -26.27 4.25 -5.14
C GLY A 199 -25.24 4.63 -6.20
N ARG A 200 -24.34 5.59 -5.93
CA ARG A 200 -23.26 5.98 -6.84
C ARG A 200 -21.97 5.28 -6.50
N TRP A 201 -21.05 5.22 -7.46
CA TRP A 201 -19.72 4.66 -7.29
C TRP A 201 -18.72 5.71 -6.81
N GLY A 202 -17.90 5.35 -5.83
CA GLY A 202 -16.81 6.16 -5.30
C GLY A 202 -15.51 5.37 -5.21
N TRP A 203 -14.40 6.10 -5.07
CA TRP A 203 -13.10 5.47 -4.82
C TRP A 203 -13.01 4.93 -3.38
N LYS A 204 -12.38 3.76 -3.22
CA LYS A 204 -12.06 3.11 -1.94
C LYS A 204 -10.87 3.78 -1.23
N PHE A 205 -10.89 5.10 -1.12
CA PHE A 205 -9.98 5.81 -0.23
C PHE A 205 -10.65 7.07 0.31
N ASP A 206 -10.20 7.52 1.47
CA ASP A 206 -10.62 8.78 2.06
C ASP A 206 -9.72 9.92 1.57
N PRO A 207 -10.24 10.95 0.86
CA PRO A 207 -9.51 12.16 0.49
C PRO A 207 -8.70 12.83 1.61
N THR A 208 -9.14 12.68 2.86
CA THR A 208 -8.54 13.37 4.00
C THR A 208 -7.20 12.77 4.44
N ILE A 209 -6.83 11.56 3.98
CA ILE A 209 -5.51 10.94 4.22
C ILE A 209 -4.35 11.84 3.78
N PHE A 210 -4.57 12.69 2.77
CA PHE A 210 -3.56 13.63 2.26
C PHE A 210 -3.71 15.05 2.81
N SER A 211 -4.77 15.30 3.59
CA SER A 211 -5.05 16.61 4.18
C SER A 211 -4.22 16.86 5.44
N ILE A 212 -3.84 15.79 6.13
CA ILE A 212 -2.90 15.80 7.25
C ILE A 212 -1.54 15.40 6.68
N PRO A 213 -0.50 16.25 6.71
CA PRO A 213 0.82 15.87 6.22
C PRO A 213 1.40 14.79 7.14
N PRO A 214 1.56 13.52 6.72
CA PRO A 214 2.03 12.46 7.62
C PRO A 214 3.51 12.63 8.00
N HIS A 215 4.23 13.49 7.28
CA HIS A 215 5.70 13.54 7.25
C HIS A 215 6.31 14.77 7.95
N HIS A 216 5.51 15.67 8.53
CA HIS A 216 6.07 16.89 9.12
C HIS A 216 6.45 16.75 10.61
N THR A 217 6.04 15.67 11.28
CA THR A 217 6.33 15.47 12.71
C THR A 217 7.38 14.40 12.99
N VAL A 218 7.74 13.56 12.01
CA VAL A 218 8.73 12.49 12.16
C VAL A 218 9.66 12.51 10.97
N ASP A 219 10.95 12.72 11.20
CA ASP A 219 11.97 12.59 10.17
C ASP A 219 12.22 11.10 9.93
N ILE A 220 11.73 10.56 8.80
CA ILE A 220 11.91 9.14 8.50
C ILE A 220 13.39 8.77 8.41
N GLY A 221 14.20 9.62 7.78
CA GLY A 221 15.62 9.37 7.59
C GLY A 221 16.44 9.62 8.85
N GLY A 222 16.13 10.71 9.57
CA GLY A 222 16.85 11.14 10.77
C GLY A 222 16.43 10.46 12.06
N ASP A 223 15.13 10.24 12.27
CA ASP A 223 14.58 9.73 13.54
C ASP A 223 14.29 8.23 13.49
N LEU A 224 13.83 7.68 12.36
CA LEU A 224 13.37 6.28 12.30
C LEU A 224 14.42 5.31 11.79
N LEU A 225 15.12 5.61 10.69
CA LEU A 225 16.13 4.70 10.15
C LEU A 225 17.19 4.27 11.18
N PRO A 226 17.71 5.14 12.08
CA PRO A 226 18.69 4.72 13.09
C PRO A 226 18.15 3.69 14.10
N GLU A 227 16.85 3.64 14.30
CA GLU A 227 16.18 2.71 15.22
C GLU A 227 15.86 1.35 14.55
N VAL A 228 16.01 1.24 13.23
CA VAL A 228 15.80 -0.02 12.51
C VAL A 228 16.96 -0.98 12.74
N SER A 229 16.67 -2.15 13.31
CA SER A 229 17.68 -3.17 13.59
C SER A 229 17.59 -4.44 12.71
N CYS A 230 16.49 -4.61 11.98
CA CYS A 230 16.31 -5.72 11.03
C CYS A 230 17.02 -5.43 9.69
N PRO A 231 17.25 -6.46 8.84
CA PRO A 231 17.72 -6.23 7.47
C PRO A 231 16.77 -5.32 6.67
N VAL A 232 17.34 -4.38 5.92
CA VAL A 232 16.61 -3.43 5.08
C VAL A 232 17.09 -3.53 3.64
N ALA A 233 16.15 -3.55 2.69
CA ALA A 233 16.42 -3.41 1.27
C ALA A 233 15.63 -2.22 0.69
N LEU A 234 16.30 -1.41 -0.13
CA LEU A 234 15.70 -0.28 -0.84
C LEU A 234 15.72 -0.56 -2.34
N LEU A 235 14.55 -0.54 -2.96
CA LEU A 235 14.35 -0.81 -4.37
C LEU A 235 13.94 0.47 -5.09
N ARG A 236 14.77 0.91 -6.02
CA ARG A 236 14.45 1.99 -6.96
C ARG A 236 13.91 1.38 -8.25
N CYS A 237 12.71 1.78 -8.65
CA CYS A 237 12.10 1.33 -9.90
C CYS A 237 12.62 2.16 -11.09
N GLU A 238 12.88 1.50 -12.24
CA GLU A 238 13.38 2.17 -13.47
C GLU A 238 12.46 3.32 -13.94
N TYR A 239 11.15 3.15 -13.75
CA TYR A 239 10.11 4.12 -14.10
C TYR A 239 9.34 4.62 -12.87
N GLY A 240 10.00 4.61 -11.71
CA GLY A 240 9.43 4.97 -10.40
C GLY A 240 9.41 6.47 -10.09
N LEU A 241 8.84 6.78 -8.93
CA LEU A 241 8.82 8.08 -8.26
C LEU A 241 10.19 8.53 -7.79
N VAL A 242 11.02 7.57 -7.38
CA VAL A 242 12.39 7.78 -6.97
C VAL A 242 13.26 7.74 -8.24
N THR A 243 13.56 8.93 -8.74
CA THR A 243 14.51 9.12 -9.84
C THR A 243 15.95 8.89 -9.37
N PRO A 244 16.92 8.72 -10.30
CA PRO A 244 18.31 8.53 -9.92
C PRO A 244 18.87 9.64 -9.03
N ASP A 245 18.52 10.89 -9.31
CA ASP A 245 18.87 12.05 -8.50
C ASP A 245 18.29 11.97 -7.09
N ILE A 246 17.03 11.55 -6.91
CA ILE A 246 16.45 11.32 -5.57
C ILE A 246 17.20 10.18 -4.85
N GLY A 247 17.57 9.13 -5.58
CA GLY A 247 18.28 7.98 -5.03
C GLY A 247 19.71 8.25 -4.59
N ASP A 248 20.37 9.27 -5.12
CA ASP A 248 21.69 9.70 -4.62
C ASP A 248 21.59 10.32 -3.21
N TYR A 249 20.38 10.69 -2.78
CA TYR A 249 20.03 11.18 -1.45
C TYR A 249 19.16 10.17 -0.67
N MET A 250 19.31 8.87 -0.87
CA MET A 250 18.69 7.85 0.00
C MET A 250 19.77 6.97 0.60
#